data_AF-A0A514MA44-F1
#
_entry.id   AF-A0A514MA44-F1
#
_cell.length_a   1.000
_cell.length_b   1.000
_cell.length_c   1.000
_cell.angle_alpha   90.00
_cell.angle_beta   90.00
_cell.angle_gamma   90.00
#
_symmetry.space_group_name_H-M   'P 1'
#
loop_
_entity.id
_entity.type
_entity.pdbx_description
1 polymer ?
#
loop_
_entity_poly.entity_id
_entity_poly.type
_entity_poly.pdbx_seq_one_letter_code
_entity_poly.pdbx_strand_id
1 'polypeptide(L)'
;GQAATFLTHIKEGVEIAVRDEGALLLFSGGETRKDAGPRSEAQSYWAIAESKGWFGKDESVRSRSLTEEHARDSFENLLFSVCRFRELTGTYPQNITVVSYDFKEERFAQLHRSALGFPEGRFFFSGTPATPTAREAAVK
;
A
#
# COMPACT_ATOMS: atom_id res chain seq x y z
N GLY A 1 -10.09 -17.49 2.91
CA GLY A 1 -10.94 -16.53 3.65
C GLY A 1 -10.36 -15.13 3.57
N GLN A 2 -11.15 -14.09 3.86
CA GLN A 2 -10.78 -12.67 3.72
C GLN A 2 -9.51 -12.27 4.49
N ALA A 3 -9.25 -12.90 5.64
CA ALA A 3 -8.02 -12.67 6.41
C ALA A 3 -6.76 -13.15 5.69
N ALA A 4 -6.82 -14.24 4.92
CA ALA A 4 -5.65 -14.81 4.25
C ALA A 4 -5.17 -13.94 3.07
N THR A 5 -6.09 -13.32 2.33
CA THR A 5 -5.76 -12.40 1.24
C THR A 5 -5.17 -11.10 1.78
N PHE A 6 -5.69 -10.59 2.90
CA PHE A 6 -5.11 -9.44 3.63
C PHE A 6 -3.66 -9.69 4.08
N LEU A 7 -3.39 -10.86 4.67
CA LEU A 7 -2.04 -11.24 5.09
C LEU A 7 -1.07 -11.33 3.91
N THR A 8 -1.53 -11.89 2.79
CA THR A 8 -0.73 -11.98 1.55
C THR A 8 -0.39 -10.59 1.02
N HIS A 9 -1.37 -9.68 1.02
CA HIS A 9 -1.20 -8.29 0.59
C HIS A 9 -0.13 -7.56 1.41
N ILE A 10 -0.19 -7.65 2.75
CA ILE A 10 0.80 -7.03 3.64
C ILE A 10 2.19 -7.62 3.40
N LYS A 11 2.29 -8.97 3.36
CA LYS A 11 3.57 -9.67 3.23
C LYS A 11 4.27 -9.35 1.91
N GLU A 12 3.53 -9.29 0.81
CA GLU A 12 4.06 -8.93 -0.51
C GLU A 12 4.70 -7.53 -0.50
N GLY A 13 4.03 -6.53 0.10
CA GLY A 13 4.59 -5.18 0.22
C GLY A 13 5.89 -5.14 1.03
N VAL A 14 5.96 -5.90 2.12
CA VAL A 14 7.18 -6.02 2.92
C VAL A 14 8.30 -6.72 2.13
N GLU A 15 8.01 -7.82 1.44
CA GLU A 15 9.01 -8.57 0.67
C GLU A 15 9.58 -7.76 -0.50
N ILE A 16 8.77 -6.92 -1.15
CA ILE A 16 9.25 -5.99 -2.18
C ILE A 16 10.20 -4.97 -1.55
N ALA A 17 9.84 -4.36 -0.42
CA ALA A 17 10.68 -3.38 0.28
C ALA A 17 11.97 -3.98 0.86
N VAL A 18 12.00 -5.29 1.16
CA VAL A 18 13.21 -6.01 1.56
C VAL A 18 14.22 -6.10 0.40
N ARG A 19 13.76 -6.19 -0.85
CA ARG A 19 14.63 -6.35 -2.03
C ARG A 19 15.23 -5.02 -2.52
N ASP A 20 14.76 -3.90 -2.00
CA ASP A 20 15.24 -2.55 -2.34
C ASP A 20 15.54 -1.76 -1.05
N GLU A 21 16.83 -1.65 -0.71
CA GLU A 21 17.29 -0.93 0.47
C GLU A 21 16.99 0.58 0.42
N GLY A 22 16.81 1.14 -0.78
CA GLY A 22 16.44 2.54 -1.00
C GLY A 22 14.94 2.81 -0.96
N ALA A 23 14.11 1.76 -0.93
CA ALA A 23 12.66 1.91 -0.91
C ALA A 23 12.13 2.29 0.47
N LEU A 24 11.08 3.10 0.48
CA LEU A 24 10.27 3.42 1.65
C LEU A 24 8.92 2.71 1.49
N LEU A 25 8.53 1.90 2.48
CA LEU A 25 7.24 1.22 2.48
C LEU A 25 6.19 2.10 3.16
N LEU A 26 5.13 2.45 2.43
CA LEU A 26 3.97 3.14 2.97
C LEU A 26 2.76 2.21 2.98
N PHE A 27 2.27 1.88 4.16
CA PHE A 27 0.92 1.35 4.30
C PHE A 27 -0.05 2.54 4.26
N SER A 28 -0.98 2.53 3.30
CA SER A 28 -1.90 3.66 3.07
C SER A 28 -3.35 3.21 3.14
N GLY A 29 -4.13 3.95 3.93
CA GLY A 29 -5.56 3.74 4.11
C GLY A 29 -6.03 4.23 5.48
N GLY A 30 -7.09 5.04 5.49
CA GLY A 30 -7.64 5.67 6.69
C GLY A 30 -8.74 4.89 7.41
N GLU A 31 -9.42 5.59 8.32
CA GLU A 31 -10.49 5.06 9.17
C GLU A 31 -11.82 4.95 8.41
N THR A 32 -11.89 4.01 7.47
CA THR A 32 -13.07 3.87 6.58
C THR A 32 -14.14 2.92 7.11
N ARG A 33 -13.84 2.11 8.13
CA ARG A 33 -14.77 1.15 8.73
C ARG A 33 -15.19 1.60 10.12
N LYS A 34 -16.48 1.94 10.29
CA LYS A 34 -17.05 2.35 11.58
C LYS A 34 -16.80 1.33 12.70
N ASP A 35 -16.87 0.05 12.37
CA ASP A 35 -16.72 -1.04 13.35
C ASP A 35 -15.26 -1.31 13.76
N ALA A 36 -14.28 -0.69 13.09
CA ALA A 36 -12.86 -0.87 13.38
C ALA A 36 -12.35 0.02 14.54
N GLY A 37 -13.17 0.96 15.02
CA GLY A 37 -12.75 1.95 16.01
C GLY A 37 -11.79 2.99 15.44
N PRO A 38 -11.09 3.77 16.29
CA PRO A 38 -10.17 4.83 15.88
C PRO A 38 -8.82 4.24 15.42
N ARG A 39 -8.86 3.37 14.42
CA ARG A 39 -7.67 2.72 13.85
C ARG A 39 -7.78 2.69 12.34
N SER A 40 -6.77 3.24 11.69
CA SER A 40 -6.67 3.26 10.24
C SER A 40 -6.33 1.86 9.68
N GLU A 41 -6.66 1.62 8.41
CA GLU A 41 -6.24 0.40 7.72
C GLU A 41 -4.70 0.31 7.68
N ALA A 42 -4.03 1.44 7.44
CA ALA A 42 -2.58 1.55 7.45
C ALA A 42 -1.92 1.12 8.77
N GLN A 43 -2.42 1.60 9.91
CA GLN A 43 -1.95 1.17 11.23
C GLN A 43 -2.15 -0.34 11.44
N SER A 44 -3.27 -0.87 10.96
CA SER A 44 -3.56 -2.29 11.07
C SER A 44 -2.56 -3.13 10.26
N TYR A 45 -2.20 -2.70 9.05
CA TYR A 45 -1.20 -3.35 8.21
C TYR A 45 0.17 -3.36 8.89
N TRP A 46 0.60 -2.20 9.40
CA TRP A 46 1.88 -2.05 10.09
C TRP A 46 1.96 -2.96 11.33
N ALA A 47 0.94 -2.93 12.19
CA ALA A 47 0.89 -3.74 13.41
C ALA A 47 0.87 -5.25 13.11
N ILE A 48 0.18 -5.67 12.04
CA ILE A 48 0.19 -7.07 11.60
C ILE A 48 1.59 -7.46 11.15
N ALA A 49 2.24 -6.67 10.29
CA ALA A 49 3.60 -6.94 9.81
C ALA A 49 4.61 -7.05 10.97
N GLU A 50 4.51 -6.16 11.96
CA GLU A 50 5.32 -6.22 13.18
C GLU A 50 5.04 -7.50 13.98
N SER A 51 3.78 -7.79 14.27
CA SER A 51 3.39 -8.98 15.05
C SER A 51 3.84 -10.30 14.41
N LYS A 52 4.00 -10.32 13.09
CA LYS A 52 4.43 -11.48 12.31
C LYS A 52 5.96 -11.54 12.12
N GLY A 53 6.69 -10.53 12.56
CA GLY A 53 8.14 -10.42 12.36
C GLY A 53 8.54 -10.31 10.88
N TRP A 54 7.65 -9.79 10.02
CA TRP A 54 7.88 -9.80 8.57
C TRP A 54 8.91 -8.78 8.10
N PHE A 55 9.16 -7.72 8.87
CA PHE A 55 10.22 -6.76 8.55
C PHE A 55 11.64 -7.35 8.57
N GLY A 56 11.79 -8.62 8.98
CA GLY A 56 13.05 -9.35 8.95
C GLY A 56 13.97 -9.03 10.12
N LYS A 57 15.13 -9.70 10.15
CA LYS A 57 16.15 -9.52 11.20
C LYS A 57 16.95 -8.22 11.04
N ASP A 58 16.94 -7.63 9.85
CA ASP A 58 17.80 -6.51 9.51
C ASP A 58 17.29 -5.17 10.08
N GLU A 59 16.06 -5.10 10.60
CA GLU A 59 15.34 -3.89 11.07
C GLU A 59 15.31 -2.70 10.09
N SER A 60 16.08 -2.73 9.01
CA SER A 60 16.21 -1.66 8.02
C SER A 60 14.91 -1.43 7.28
N VAL A 61 14.14 -2.48 7.00
CA VAL A 61 12.80 -2.33 6.40
C VAL A 61 11.83 -1.76 7.42
N ARG A 62 11.91 -2.17 8.69
CA ARG A 62 11.05 -1.66 9.76
C ARG A 62 11.24 -0.14 9.92
N SER A 63 12.48 0.34 9.94
CA SER A 63 12.78 1.78 10.07
C SER A 63 12.36 2.61 8.85
N ARG A 64 12.22 1.97 7.68
CA ARG A 64 11.73 2.57 6.43
C ARG A 64 10.26 2.24 6.13
N SER A 65 9.51 1.71 7.09
CA SER A 65 8.09 1.37 6.95
C SER A 65 7.23 2.32 7.79
N LEU A 66 6.39 3.10 7.11
CA LEU A 66 5.53 4.13 7.73
C LEU A 66 4.08 3.99 7.28
N THR A 67 3.20 4.78 7.90
CA THR A 67 1.77 4.84 7.61
C THR A 67 1.39 6.16 6.91
N GLU A 68 0.35 6.06 6.08
CA GLU A 68 -0.47 7.15 5.57
C GLU A 68 -1.93 6.82 5.92
N GLU A 69 -2.59 7.66 6.72
CA GLU A 69 -3.78 7.28 7.47
C GLU A 69 -5.05 8.08 7.11
N HIS A 70 -4.98 8.89 6.07
CA HIS A 70 -6.05 9.82 5.69
C HIS A 70 -6.78 9.39 4.43
N ALA A 71 -6.20 8.51 3.62
CA ALA A 71 -6.81 8.09 2.37
C ALA A 71 -8.14 7.34 2.58
N ARG A 72 -9.17 7.76 1.84
CA ARG A 72 -10.55 7.23 1.93
C ARG A 72 -10.89 6.31 0.76
N ASP A 73 -10.12 6.39 -0.31
CA ASP A 73 -10.28 5.55 -1.50
C ASP A 73 -8.92 5.20 -2.14
N SER A 74 -8.96 4.42 -3.22
CA SER A 74 -7.73 3.97 -3.88
C SER A 74 -6.96 5.05 -4.64
N PHE A 75 -7.62 6.14 -5.05
CA PHE A 75 -6.93 7.26 -5.68
C PHE A 75 -6.17 8.07 -4.61
N GLU A 76 -6.84 8.37 -3.50
CA GLU A 76 -6.22 9.00 -2.34
C GLU A 76 -5.08 8.15 -1.78
N ASN A 77 -5.20 6.82 -1.78
CA ASN A 77 -4.10 5.95 -1.34
C ASN A 77 -2.81 6.23 -2.13
N LEU A 78 -2.91 6.42 -3.46
CA LEU A 78 -1.75 6.75 -4.29
C LEU A 78 -1.29 8.19 -4.07
N LEU A 79 -2.20 9.16 -4.15
CA LEU A 79 -1.89 10.58 -4.02
C LEU A 79 -1.28 10.93 -2.67
N PHE A 80 -1.90 10.48 -1.58
CA PHE A 80 -1.42 10.79 -0.24
C PHE A 80 -0.13 10.04 0.07
N SER A 81 0.08 8.82 -0.45
CA SER A 81 1.38 8.15 -0.33
C SER A 81 2.51 8.94 -1.02
N VAL A 82 2.25 9.52 -2.20
CA VAL A 82 3.23 10.38 -2.91
C VAL A 82 3.54 11.64 -2.10
N CYS A 83 2.52 12.29 -1.54
CA CYS A 83 2.70 13.45 -0.66
C CYS A 83 3.46 13.08 0.61
N ARG A 84 3.09 11.98 1.26
CA ARG A 84 3.71 11.47 2.48
C ARG A 84 5.18 11.12 2.25
N PHE A 85 5.51 10.51 1.12
CA PHE A 85 6.90 10.26 0.73
C PHE A 85 7.71 11.56 0.67
N ARG A 86 7.15 12.64 0.08
CA ARG A 86 7.81 13.94 0.03
C ARG A 86 7.95 14.59 1.40
N GLU A 87 6.96 14.48 2.27
CA GLU A 87 7.07 14.97 3.65
C GLU A 87 8.23 14.30 4.40
N LEU A 88 8.43 13.01 4.17
CA LEU A 88 9.44 12.20 4.87
C LEU A 88 10.85 12.36 4.29
N THR A 89 10.97 12.60 2.98
CA THR A 89 12.27 12.57 2.27
C THR A 89 12.69 13.92 1.69
N GLY A 90 11.79 14.90 1.65
CA GLY A 90 12.01 16.21 1.00
C GLY A 90 11.89 16.19 -0.52
N THR A 91 11.74 15.03 -1.16
CA THR A 91 11.64 14.89 -2.63
C THR A 91 10.48 13.98 -3.03
N TYR A 92 9.99 14.09 -4.26
CA TYR A 92 8.98 13.17 -4.78
C TYR A 92 9.63 11.83 -5.20
N PRO A 93 8.89 10.71 -5.11
CA PRO A 93 9.43 9.40 -5.48
C PRO A 93 9.73 9.36 -6.97
N GLN A 94 10.87 8.77 -7.34
CA GLN A 94 11.21 8.56 -8.75
C GLN A 94 10.50 7.35 -9.33
N ASN A 95 10.31 6.30 -8.53
CA ASN A 95 9.60 5.06 -8.89
C ASN A 95 8.50 4.79 -7.86
N ILE A 96 7.39 4.20 -8.29
CA ILE A 96 6.30 3.77 -7.42
C ILE A 96 5.96 2.33 -7.74
N THR A 97 5.92 1.48 -6.72
CA THR A 97 5.35 0.13 -6.81
C THR A 97 4.09 0.08 -5.96
N VAL A 98 2.93 -0.08 -6.59
CA VAL A 98 1.67 -0.29 -5.88
C VAL A 98 1.46 -1.77 -5.64
N VAL A 99 1.28 -2.17 -4.38
CA VAL A 99 0.79 -3.50 -4.04
C VAL A 99 -0.70 -3.40 -3.74
N SER A 100 -1.52 -4.11 -4.50
CA SER A 100 -2.97 -4.13 -4.29
C SER A 100 -3.58 -5.44 -4.77
N TYR A 101 -4.91 -5.52 -4.76
CA TYR A 101 -5.59 -6.65 -5.38
C TYR A 101 -5.43 -6.62 -6.90
N ASP A 102 -5.17 -7.78 -7.47
CA ASP A 102 -4.94 -8.00 -8.91
C ASP A 102 -5.95 -7.29 -9.82
N PHE A 103 -7.25 -7.37 -9.50
CA PHE A 103 -8.31 -6.74 -10.29
C PHE A 103 -8.26 -5.19 -10.30
N LYS A 104 -7.43 -4.55 -9.45
CA LYS A 104 -7.26 -3.10 -9.41
C LYS A 104 -6.10 -2.59 -10.29
N GLU A 105 -5.35 -3.48 -10.94
CA GLU A 105 -4.17 -3.12 -11.73
C GLU A 105 -4.48 -2.04 -12.76
N GLU A 106 -5.47 -2.28 -13.62
CA GLU A 106 -5.86 -1.33 -14.66
C GLU A 106 -6.22 0.03 -14.09
N ARG A 107 -6.99 0.05 -12.99
CA ARG A 107 -7.39 1.30 -12.33
C ARG A 107 -6.19 2.08 -11.80
N PHE A 108 -5.20 1.43 -11.19
CA PHE A 108 -4.00 2.10 -10.71
C PHE A 108 -3.08 2.53 -11.85
N ALA A 109 -2.79 1.63 -12.78
CA ALA A 109 -1.82 1.84 -13.86
C ALA A 109 -2.33 2.80 -14.95
N GLN A 110 -3.63 2.80 -15.25
CA GLN A 110 -4.19 3.60 -16.35
C GLN A 110 -4.90 4.86 -15.87
N LEU A 111 -5.67 4.79 -14.79
CA LEU A 111 -6.46 5.93 -14.31
C LEU A 111 -5.68 6.75 -13.28
N HIS A 112 -5.34 6.15 -12.13
CA HIS A 112 -4.75 6.88 -11.01
C HIS A 112 -3.37 7.43 -11.36
N ARG A 113 -2.46 6.59 -11.88
CA ARG A 113 -1.14 7.02 -12.34
C ARG A 113 -1.24 8.18 -13.33
N SER A 114 -2.13 8.07 -14.33
CA SER A 114 -2.29 9.11 -15.36
C SER A 114 -2.83 10.41 -14.77
N ALA A 115 -3.78 10.34 -13.85
CA ALA A 115 -4.32 11.51 -13.16
C ALA A 115 -3.27 12.24 -12.30
N LEU A 116 -2.28 11.53 -11.74
CA LEU A 116 -1.13 12.13 -11.07
C LEU A 116 -0.04 12.63 -12.04
N GLY A 117 -0.14 12.34 -13.34
CA GLY A 117 0.92 12.61 -14.32
C GLY A 117 2.19 11.79 -14.08
N PHE A 118 2.09 10.65 -13.38
CA PHE A 118 3.27 9.86 -13.04
C PHE A 118 3.75 9.04 -14.26
N PRO A 119 5.07 8.98 -14.56
CA PRO A 119 5.58 8.31 -15.76
C PRO A 119 5.27 6.80 -15.76
N GLU A 120 4.78 6.29 -16.88
CA GLU A 120 4.45 4.86 -17.05
C GLU A 120 5.66 3.94 -16.80
N GLY A 121 6.82 4.26 -17.38
CA GLY A 121 8.05 3.48 -17.22
C GLY A 121 8.67 3.51 -15.81
N ARG A 122 8.04 4.20 -14.84
CA ARG A 122 8.46 4.25 -13.44
C ARG A 122 7.36 3.83 -12.47
N PHE A 123 6.23 3.37 -12.99
CA PHE A 123 5.10 2.90 -12.20
C PHE A 123 4.93 1.40 -12.36
N PHE A 124 4.99 0.67 -11.25
CA PHE A 124 4.91 -0.77 -11.20
C PHE A 124 3.71 -1.20 -10.35
N PHE A 125 3.17 -2.38 -10.62
CA PHE A 125 2.05 -2.94 -9.89
C PHE A 125 2.36 -4.39 -9.50
N SER A 126 2.15 -4.73 -8.22
CA SER A 126 2.16 -6.12 -7.74
C SER A 126 0.75 -6.49 -7.29
N GLY A 127 0.12 -7.39 -8.05
CA GLY A 127 -1.22 -7.88 -7.81
C GLY A 127 -1.25 -9.08 -6.87
N THR A 128 -2.09 -9.00 -5.84
CA THR A 128 -2.35 -10.13 -4.92
C THR A 128 -3.78 -10.66 -5.08
N PRO A 129 -4.03 -11.94 -4.77
CA PRO A 129 -5.36 -12.52 -4.91
C PRO A 129 -6.39 -11.84 -4.02
N ALA A 130 -7.53 -11.48 -4.60
CA ALA A 130 -8.68 -10.97 -3.86
C ALA A 130 -9.70 -12.06 -3.54
N THR A 131 -10.51 -11.85 -2.50
CA THR A 131 -11.73 -12.65 -2.31
C THR A 131 -12.81 -12.24 -3.33
N PRO A 132 -13.75 -13.16 -3.67
CA PRO A 132 -14.90 -12.84 -4.52
C PRO A 132 -15.69 -11.62 -4.01
N THR A 133 -15.94 -11.54 -2.70
CA THR A 133 -16.64 -10.41 -2.07
C THR A 133 -15.91 -9.07 -2.26
N ALA A 134 -14.57 -9.07 -2.21
CA ALA A 134 -13.79 -7.85 -2.44
C ALA A 134 -13.85 -7.39 -3.91
N ARG A 135 -13.96 -8.34 -4.85
CA ARG A 135 -14.18 -8.04 -6.28
C ARG A 135 -15.57 -7.46 -6.52
N GLU A 136 -16.61 -8.08 -5.96
CA GLU A 136 -17.99 -7.60 -6.07
C GLU A 136 -18.17 -6.19 -5.50
N ALA A 137 -17.57 -5.89 -4.35
CA ALA A 137 -17.62 -4.58 -3.73
C ALA A 137 -16.93 -3.49 -4.57
N ALA A 138 -16.03 -3.85 -5.49
CA ALA A 138 -15.31 -2.89 -6.33
C ALA A 138 -16.01 -2.53 -7.65
N VAL A 139 -17.11 -3.24 -7.99
CA VAL A 139 -17.91 -3.00 -9.20
C VAL A 139 -19.08 -2.03 -8.94
N LYS A 140 -19.38 -1.75 -7.66
CA LYS A 140 -20.35 -0.72 -7.25
C LYS A 140 -19.72 0.66 -7.21
#